data_AF-A0A2D8MYC6-F1
#
_entry.id   AF-A0A2D8MYC6-F1
#
_cell.length_a   1.000
_cell.length_b   1.000
_cell.length_c   1.000
_cell.angle_alpha   90.00
_cell.angle_beta   90.00
_cell.angle_gamma   90.00
#
_symmetry.space_group_name_H-M   'P 1'
#
loop_
_entity.id
_entity.type
_entity.pdbx_description
1 polymer ?
#
loop_
_entity_poly.entity_id
_entity_poly.type
_entity_poly.pdbx_seq_one_letter_code
_entity_poly.pdbx_strand_id
1 'polypeptide(L)'
;MNWYTVRGVGRGRGGCRTVGAICLFALFLPGVVGFALEEKEVVEPGKATFHEHIVPILKRSCLGCHGGRKPKGKYSMESLEQLLAGSERGRTIVPGKPGKSLLFRMISGKEKLLMPPRKAEPLSEGDILTIGAWIRGGAKAGKPPAAPRPYSLPPAVQVYSRPPVITSVLFDRAGENLFISGYREVLVHGVEALLAAGKEKKKPPVVQPVRRFTGEAERIQAMALSGDGRLLAVAAGSPARFGEVQLWDTREARMTGFRRMGRDVLYSVDFSPDGGRLVVGGTDRSLHVLGTDGLELQYSAEVHSDWVLGVTFCSGGKKLLSCGRDRTIRALAAGDGKLLKTLATFDGAVTRVVERPGFAQVLAAGEKMEPRIYDVEGLREIRKIEMQPGPVFAAAFSADGKRLALAGSAGELRTYEADTGKRLSSLSSGPGWIYSLAFDASGKRLAAGGYEGTVYMWDIDSGRKTAEIIPVPLEGEEN
;
A
#
# COMPACT_ATOMS: atom_id res chain seq x y z
N MET A 1 4.21 -5.70 8.80
CA MET A 1 4.52 -4.33 9.23
C MET A 1 3.41 -3.86 10.14
N ASN A 2 3.79 -3.52 11.37
CA ASN A 2 2.93 -3.40 12.54
C ASN A 2 2.02 -2.18 12.45
N TRP A 3 0.72 -2.40 12.57
CA TRP A 3 -0.24 -1.35 12.89
C TRP A 3 -0.10 -1.02 14.39
N TYR A 4 -0.05 0.26 14.71
CA TYR A 4 0.27 0.80 16.04
C TYR A 4 -0.74 0.35 17.12
N THR A 5 -0.24 -0.22 18.21
CA THR A 5 -0.94 -0.37 19.49
C THR A 5 -1.12 0.99 20.16
N VAL A 6 -2.36 1.41 20.38
CA VAL A 6 -2.71 2.50 21.30
C VAL A 6 -2.72 1.92 22.72
N ARG A 7 -1.79 2.37 23.57
CA ARG A 7 -1.72 1.98 24.99
C ARG A 7 -2.81 2.69 25.78
N GLY A 8 -3.63 1.91 26.48
CA GLY A 8 -4.55 2.37 27.51
C GLY A 8 -3.80 2.91 28.74
N VAL A 9 -4.30 4.02 29.28
CA VAL A 9 -3.81 4.65 30.51
C VAL A 9 -4.45 3.93 31.70
N GLY A 10 -3.63 3.26 32.52
CA GLY A 10 -3.99 2.75 33.84
C GLY A 10 -3.04 3.32 34.89
N ARG A 11 -3.58 4.10 35.84
CA ARG A 11 -2.88 4.58 37.04
C ARG A 11 -2.77 3.45 38.08
N GLY A 12 -1.67 3.41 38.83
CA GLY A 12 -1.54 2.63 40.06
C GLY A 12 -0.14 2.77 40.68
N ARG A 13 -0.08 3.25 41.93
CA ARG A 13 1.10 3.67 42.71
C ARG A 13 1.75 2.51 43.52
N GLY A 14 3.00 2.73 43.94
CA GLY A 14 3.70 2.08 45.07
C GLY A 14 4.93 1.30 44.62
N GLY A 15 6.16 1.47 45.11
CA GLY A 15 6.69 2.08 46.34
C GLY A 15 7.55 1.06 47.11
N CYS A 16 8.74 1.48 47.60
CA CYS A 16 9.70 0.78 48.50
C CYS A 16 10.83 -0.02 47.79
N ARG A 17 12.13 0.33 47.75
CA ARG A 17 13.22 0.71 48.71
C ARG A 17 13.89 -0.45 49.49
N THR A 18 15.15 -0.75 49.12
CA THR A 18 16.39 -1.09 49.91
C THR A 18 16.32 -2.25 50.94
N VAL A 19 17.32 -3.15 51.08
CA VAL A 19 18.70 -3.09 51.63
C VAL A 19 19.30 -4.49 51.34
N GLY A 20 20.54 -4.76 50.90
CA GLY A 20 21.86 -4.41 51.43
C GLY A 20 22.44 -5.58 52.25
N ALA A 21 23.46 -6.28 51.74
CA ALA A 21 24.35 -7.12 52.55
C ALA A 21 25.74 -7.15 51.91
N ILE A 22 26.72 -6.66 52.67
CA ILE A 22 28.14 -6.54 52.37
C ILE A 22 28.86 -7.70 53.07
N CYS A 23 29.68 -8.46 52.35
CA CYS A 23 30.75 -9.27 52.92
C CYS A 23 32.06 -9.04 52.14
N LEU A 24 32.99 -8.32 52.79
CA LEU A 24 34.45 -8.30 52.63
C LEU A 24 35.00 -9.67 53.12
N PHE A 25 36.12 -10.30 52.70
CA PHE A 25 37.34 -9.99 51.93
C PHE A 25 37.99 -11.33 51.54
N ALA A 26 38.64 -11.43 50.37
CA ALA A 26 39.94 -12.12 50.21
C ALA A 26 40.51 -11.81 48.82
N LEU A 27 41.69 -11.20 48.80
CA LEU A 27 42.47 -10.82 47.63
C LEU A 27 42.92 -12.05 46.83
N PHE A 28 42.54 -12.10 45.56
CA PHE A 28 43.31 -12.74 44.49
C PHE A 28 43.17 -11.88 43.25
N LEU A 29 44.29 -11.37 42.74
CA LEU A 29 44.40 -10.69 41.45
C LEU A 29 44.60 -11.75 40.36
N PRO A 30 43.69 -11.84 39.36
CA PRO A 30 44.07 -12.33 38.05
C PRO A 30 43.87 -11.24 36.99
N GLY A 31 44.97 -10.98 36.29
CA GLY A 31 45.09 -10.47 34.92
C GLY A 31 43.96 -9.62 34.35
N VAL A 32 44.31 -8.38 34.03
CA VAL A 32 43.63 -7.57 33.02
C VAL A 32 43.62 -8.37 31.72
N VAL A 33 42.52 -9.08 31.43
CA VAL A 33 42.22 -9.54 30.07
C VAL A 33 41.81 -8.29 29.32
N GLY A 34 42.78 -7.69 28.64
CA GLY A 34 42.50 -6.67 27.64
C GLY A 34 41.53 -7.27 26.63
N PHE A 35 40.31 -6.75 26.58
CA PHE A 35 39.46 -6.92 25.41
C PHE A 35 40.20 -6.26 24.25
N ALA A 36 40.93 -7.06 23.48
CA ALA A 36 41.41 -6.67 22.17
C ALA A 36 40.16 -6.35 21.33
N LEU A 37 39.93 -5.06 21.11
CA LEU A 37 39.03 -4.62 20.06
C LEU A 37 39.59 -5.20 18.77
N GLU A 38 38.80 -6.05 18.13
CA GLU A 38 39.09 -6.63 16.83
C GLU A 38 39.32 -5.49 15.84
N GLU A 39 40.59 -5.22 15.50
CA GLU A 39 40.96 -4.27 14.46
C GLU A 39 40.35 -4.79 13.15
N LYS A 40 39.37 -4.07 12.60
CA LYS A 40 38.83 -4.38 11.27
C LYS A 40 39.98 -4.35 10.27
N GLU A 41 40.31 -5.51 9.70
CA GLU A 41 41.30 -5.64 8.62
C GLU A 41 41.06 -4.59 7.53
N VAL A 42 42.08 -3.76 7.30
CA VAL A 42 42.07 -2.77 6.23
C VAL A 42 42.21 -3.51 4.91
N VAL A 43 41.13 -3.53 4.12
CA VAL A 43 41.10 -4.23 2.82
C VAL A 43 42.18 -3.67 1.88
N GLU A 44 43.04 -4.55 1.36
CA GLU A 44 44.14 -4.15 0.48
C GLU A 44 43.67 -3.48 -0.83
N PRO A 45 44.43 -2.50 -1.36
CA PRO A 45 44.16 -1.90 -2.67
C PRO A 45 44.09 -2.97 -3.77
N GLY A 46 42.94 -3.09 -4.43
CA GLY A 46 42.71 -4.07 -5.51
C GLY A 46 41.90 -5.31 -5.11
N LYS A 47 41.77 -5.59 -3.80
CA LYS A 47 40.86 -6.62 -3.26
C LYS A 47 39.49 -6.05 -2.89
N ALA A 48 39.42 -4.77 -2.54
CA ALA A 48 38.15 -4.10 -2.30
C ALA A 48 37.32 -4.00 -3.60
N THR A 49 36.05 -4.36 -3.54
CA THR A 49 35.11 -4.33 -4.68
C THR A 49 33.82 -3.61 -4.33
N PHE A 50 33.13 -3.08 -5.34
CA PHE A 50 31.91 -2.28 -5.15
C PHE A 50 30.83 -3.08 -4.42
N HIS A 51 30.48 -4.26 -4.90
CA HIS A 51 29.35 -5.03 -4.37
C HIS A 51 29.58 -5.59 -2.95
N GLU A 52 30.79 -6.04 -2.68
CA GLU A 52 31.12 -6.74 -1.44
C GLU A 52 31.48 -5.76 -0.31
N HIS A 53 32.22 -4.70 -0.64
CA HIS A 53 32.81 -3.82 0.38
C HIS A 53 32.17 -2.43 0.41
N ILE A 54 31.77 -1.88 -0.73
CA ILE A 54 31.29 -0.48 -0.80
C ILE A 54 29.79 -0.37 -0.58
N VAL A 55 28.99 -1.26 -1.19
CA VAL A 55 27.52 -1.27 -1.03
C VAL A 55 27.08 -1.32 0.44
N PRO A 56 27.68 -2.13 1.35
CA PRO A 56 27.32 -2.10 2.77
C PRO A 56 27.53 -0.73 3.43
N ILE A 57 28.61 -0.02 3.08
CA ILE A 57 28.92 1.32 3.58
C ILE A 57 27.89 2.32 3.05
N LEU A 58 27.60 2.28 1.75
CA LEU A 58 26.62 3.17 1.12
C LEU A 58 25.20 2.95 1.66
N LYS A 59 24.78 1.69 1.89
CA LYS A 59 23.48 1.36 2.49
C LYS A 59 23.31 1.97 3.87
N ARG A 60 24.35 1.90 4.70
CA ARG A 60 24.33 2.40 6.08
C ARG A 60 24.34 3.92 6.14
N SER A 61 25.12 4.58 5.28
CA SER A 61 25.50 5.98 5.49
C SER A 61 25.07 6.95 4.37
N CYS A 62 24.62 6.47 3.21
CA CYS A 62 24.41 7.32 2.03
C CYS A 62 23.06 7.10 1.31
N LEU A 63 22.60 5.85 1.13
CA LEU A 63 21.43 5.52 0.32
C LEU A 63 20.10 6.02 0.90
N GLY A 64 20.04 6.32 2.20
CA GLY A 64 18.86 6.95 2.80
C GLY A 64 18.53 8.34 2.21
N CYS A 65 19.53 9.06 1.68
CA CYS A 65 19.36 10.39 1.06
C CYS A 65 19.74 10.45 -0.42
N HIS A 66 20.61 9.54 -0.89
CA HIS A 66 21.09 9.44 -2.27
C HIS A 66 20.60 8.16 -2.99
N GLY A 67 19.47 7.62 -2.54
CA GLY A 67 18.75 6.53 -3.21
C GLY A 67 17.69 7.03 -4.19
N GLY A 68 17.26 6.17 -5.10
CA GLY A 68 16.38 6.46 -6.24
C GLY A 68 14.94 6.82 -5.87
N ARG A 69 14.52 6.63 -4.61
CA ARG A 69 13.18 7.03 -4.15
C ARG A 69 13.03 8.57 -4.03
N LYS A 70 14.08 9.32 -3.67
CA LYS A 70 14.16 10.80 -3.63
C LYS A 70 15.64 11.25 -3.62
N PRO A 71 16.36 11.25 -4.75
CA PRO A 71 17.76 11.66 -4.77
C PRO A 71 17.88 13.16 -4.48
N LYS A 72 18.54 13.54 -3.39
CA LYS A 72 18.90 14.95 -3.16
C LYS A 72 19.93 15.38 -4.19
N GLY A 73 19.62 16.47 -4.91
CA GLY A 73 20.51 17.04 -5.93
C GLY A 73 20.67 16.17 -7.18
N LYS A 74 19.66 15.37 -7.55
CA LYS A 74 19.65 14.45 -8.72
C LYS A 74 20.78 13.41 -8.74
N TYR A 75 21.46 13.21 -7.62
CA TYR A 75 22.59 12.32 -7.51
C TYR A 75 22.18 11.00 -6.85
N SER A 76 22.46 9.88 -7.55
CA SER A 76 22.14 8.52 -7.12
C SER A 76 23.40 7.71 -6.90
N MET A 77 23.42 6.93 -5.82
CA MET A 77 24.50 5.98 -5.50
C MET A 77 24.03 4.51 -5.58
N GLU A 78 22.87 4.23 -6.20
CA GLU A 78 22.29 2.88 -6.22
C GLU A 78 23.03 1.89 -7.12
N SER A 79 23.74 2.38 -8.14
CA SER A 79 24.56 1.55 -9.03
C SER A 79 25.98 2.10 -9.17
N LEU A 80 26.92 1.21 -9.49
CA LEU A 80 28.29 1.59 -9.78
C LEU A 80 28.35 2.56 -10.97
N GLU A 81 27.55 2.31 -12.00
CA GLU A 81 27.47 3.15 -13.19
C GLU A 81 27.09 4.59 -12.83
N GLN A 82 26.04 4.78 -12.03
CA GLN A 82 25.61 6.11 -11.59
C GLN A 82 26.68 6.77 -10.70
N LEU A 83 27.35 5.99 -9.86
CA LEU A 83 28.43 6.47 -9.00
C LEU A 83 29.67 6.94 -9.80
N LEU A 84 29.98 6.26 -10.90
CA LEU A 84 31.08 6.62 -11.81
C LEU A 84 30.71 7.79 -12.74
N ALA A 85 29.46 7.84 -13.21
CA ALA A 85 28.94 8.92 -14.06
C ALA A 85 29.05 10.28 -13.36
N GLY A 86 28.89 10.29 -12.03
CA GLY A 86 29.12 11.45 -11.19
C GLY A 86 27.88 12.34 -11.01
N SER A 87 28.11 13.61 -10.69
CA SER A 87 27.05 14.62 -10.51
C SER A 87 27.34 15.84 -11.38
N GLU A 88 26.44 16.82 -11.37
CA GLU A 88 26.64 18.13 -12.01
C GLU A 88 27.92 18.86 -11.50
N ARG A 89 28.51 18.40 -10.38
CA ARG A 89 29.76 18.94 -9.79
C ARG A 89 31.01 18.14 -10.17
N GLY A 90 30.91 17.23 -11.13
CA GLY A 90 32.01 16.43 -11.65
C GLY A 90 31.94 14.96 -11.28
N ARG A 91 33.01 14.23 -11.61
CA ARG A 91 33.10 12.78 -11.41
C ARG A 91 33.16 12.44 -9.92
N THR A 92 32.16 11.71 -9.45
CA THR A 92 32.11 11.34 -8.04
C THR A 92 33.22 10.36 -7.67
N ILE A 93 33.53 9.44 -8.57
CA ILE A 93 34.64 8.51 -8.48
C ILE A 93 35.49 8.61 -9.74
N VAL A 94 36.81 8.75 -9.56
CA VAL A 94 37.80 8.66 -10.62
C VAL A 94 38.63 7.40 -10.36
N PRO A 95 38.42 6.32 -11.11
CA PRO A 95 39.16 5.06 -10.95
C PRO A 95 40.68 5.29 -10.87
N GLY A 96 41.32 4.65 -9.89
CA GLY A 96 42.76 4.75 -9.62
C GLY A 96 43.21 6.03 -8.92
N LYS A 97 42.33 7.04 -8.75
CA LYS A 97 42.73 8.38 -8.28
C LYS A 97 41.83 8.88 -7.14
N PRO A 98 42.05 8.44 -5.89
CA PRO A 98 41.26 8.89 -4.73
C PRO A 98 41.29 10.41 -4.56
N GLY A 99 42.46 11.03 -4.73
CA GLY A 99 42.60 12.49 -4.62
C GLY A 99 41.85 13.29 -5.70
N LYS A 100 41.42 12.65 -6.81
CA LYS A 100 40.58 13.28 -7.85
C LYS A 100 39.10 12.88 -7.74
N SER A 101 38.75 11.99 -6.81
CA SER A 101 37.39 11.50 -6.60
C SER A 101 36.67 12.40 -5.61
N LEU A 102 35.57 13.05 -6.04
CA LEU A 102 34.81 13.97 -5.18
C LEU A 102 34.33 13.30 -3.89
N LEU A 103 33.81 12.06 -3.96
CA LEU A 103 33.34 11.35 -2.77
C LEU A 103 34.45 11.18 -1.75
N PHE A 104 35.64 10.76 -2.19
CA PHE A 104 36.76 10.48 -1.29
C PHE A 104 37.27 11.76 -0.61
N ARG A 105 37.38 12.87 -1.35
CA ARG A 105 37.78 14.17 -0.79
C ARG A 105 36.80 14.66 0.27
N MET A 106 35.50 14.47 0.04
CA MET A 106 34.45 14.84 0.98
C MET A 106 34.47 14.01 2.26
N ILE A 107 34.53 12.68 2.14
CA ILE A 107 34.49 11.79 3.32
C ILE A 107 35.80 11.81 4.12
N SER A 108 36.93 12.15 3.50
CA SER A 108 38.23 12.24 4.18
C SER A 108 38.48 13.59 4.85
N GLY A 109 37.47 14.48 4.90
CA GLY A 109 37.61 15.82 5.50
C GLY A 109 38.51 16.79 4.74
N LYS A 110 38.92 16.47 3.50
CA LYS A 110 39.75 17.35 2.64
C LYS A 110 38.93 18.41 1.92
N GLU A 111 37.61 18.32 2.00
CA GLU A 111 36.66 19.25 1.42
C GLU A 111 35.47 19.41 2.37
N LYS A 112 34.89 20.61 2.46
CA LYS A 112 33.79 20.88 3.38
C LYS A 112 32.57 20.03 2.98
N LEU A 113 32.01 19.30 3.94
CA LEU A 113 30.80 18.50 3.74
C LEU A 113 29.63 19.42 3.36
N LEU A 114 29.01 19.15 2.21
CA LEU A 114 27.94 19.97 1.66
C LEU A 114 26.58 19.71 2.33
N MET A 115 26.33 18.48 2.79
CA MET A 115 25.08 18.10 3.46
C MET A 115 25.30 16.94 4.44
N PRO A 116 26.00 17.14 5.57
CA PRO A 116 25.97 16.13 6.63
C PRO A 116 24.53 16.01 7.16
N PRO A 117 23.99 14.80 7.33
CA PRO A 117 22.71 14.64 8.03
C PRO A 117 22.83 15.30 9.41
N ARG A 118 21.84 16.12 9.79
CA ARG A 118 21.79 16.65 11.16
C ARG A 118 21.76 15.43 12.10
N LYS A 119 22.87 15.18 12.82
CA LYS A 119 23.10 14.06 13.76
C LYS A 119 23.65 12.73 13.18
N ALA A 120 24.18 12.68 11.96
CA ALA A 120 24.91 11.47 11.53
C ALA A 120 26.37 11.52 12.01
N GLU A 121 26.84 10.40 12.58
CA GLU A 121 28.25 10.19 12.83
C GLU A 121 29.02 10.14 11.50
N PRO A 122 30.24 10.72 11.44
CA PRO A 122 31.13 10.54 10.30
C PRO A 122 31.38 9.06 10.01
N LEU A 123 31.78 8.76 8.77
CA LEU A 123 32.25 7.42 8.42
C LEU A 123 33.45 7.05 9.32
N SER A 124 33.53 5.76 9.69
CA SER A 124 34.69 5.27 10.44
C SER A 124 35.96 5.36 9.59
N GLU A 125 37.12 5.45 10.24
CA GLU A 125 38.42 5.48 9.55
C GLU A 125 38.59 4.24 8.65
N GLY A 126 38.17 3.07 9.11
CA GLY A 126 38.18 1.84 8.32
C GLY A 126 37.28 1.91 7.08
N ASP A 127 36.10 2.53 7.15
CA ASP A 127 35.23 2.71 5.98
C ASP A 127 35.88 3.66 4.94
N ILE A 128 36.49 4.75 5.41
CA ILE A 128 37.19 5.72 4.55
C ILE A 128 38.37 5.04 3.85
N LEU A 129 39.18 4.26 4.60
CA LEU A 129 40.29 3.50 4.05
C LEU A 129 39.82 2.45 3.04
N THR A 130 38.72 1.77 3.30
CA THR A 130 38.11 0.79 2.39
C THR A 130 37.67 1.43 1.07
N ILE A 131 36.99 2.58 1.14
CA ILE A 131 36.61 3.34 -0.07
C ILE A 131 37.86 3.80 -0.83
N GLY A 132 38.88 4.29 -0.11
CA GLY A 132 40.15 4.69 -0.71
C GLY A 132 40.91 3.54 -1.39
N ALA A 133 40.93 2.35 -0.78
CA ALA A 133 41.53 1.14 -1.34
C ALA A 133 40.79 0.68 -2.60
N TRP A 134 39.46 0.71 -2.58
CA TRP A 134 38.63 0.39 -3.75
C TRP A 134 38.88 1.35 -4.92
N ILE A 135 38.93 2.66 -4.66
CA ILE A 135 39.22 3.65 -5.70
C ILE A 135 40.63 3.44 -6.27
N ARG A 136 41.66 3.26 -5.41
CA ARG A 136 43.03 2.94 -5.86
C ARG A 136 43.09 1.69 -6.71
N GLY A 137 42.31 0.66 -6.35
CA GLY A 137 42.16 -0.60 -7.09
C GLY A 137 41.39 -0.49 -8.42
N GLY A 138 41.06 0.72 -8.87
CA GLY A 138 40.37 0.95 -10.14
C GLY A 138 38.85 0.94 -10.05
N ALA A 139 38.28 1.04 -8.85
CA ALA A 139 36.83 1.10 -8.62
C ALA A 139 36.05 -0.07 -9.25
N LYS A 140 36.61 -1.29 -9.15
CA LYS A 140 36.03 -2.49 -9.77
C LYS A 140 34.70 -2.89 -9.14
N ALA A 141 33.79 -3.45 -9.94
CA ALA A 141 32.47 -3.91 -9.48
C ALA A 141 32.57 -5.08 -8.49
N GLY A 142 33.44 -6.05 -8.77
CA GLY A 142 33.43 -7.34 -8.10
C GLY A 142 32.25 -8.22 -8.52
N LYS A 143 32.10 -9.36 -7.85
CA LYS A 143 30.95 -10.25 -8.09
C LYS A 143 29.73 -9.66 -7.38
N PRO A 144 28.62 -9.37 -8.08
CA PRO A 144 27.38 -9.03 -7.39
C PRO A 144 26.99 -10.21 -6.47
N PRO A 145 26.39 -9.94 -5.30
CA PRO A 145 25.86 -11.02 -4.48
C PRO A 145 24.95 -11.88 -5.36
N ALA A 146 24.98 -13.21 -5.14
CA ALA A 146 24.05 -14.10 -5.80
C ALA A 146 22.65 -13.49 -5.67
N ALA A 147 21.92 -13.41 -6.78
CA ALA A 147 20.53 -12.97 -6.72
C ALA A 147 19.86 -13.82 -5.61
N PRO A 148 19.12 -13.19 -4.68
CA PRO A 148 18.37 -13.98 -3.70
C PRO A 148 17.61 -15.04 -4.49
N ARG A 149 17.61 -16.28 -3.99
CA ARG A 149 16.84 -17.36 -4.62
C ARG A 149 15.45 -16.78 -4.95
N PRO A 150 14.94 -16.95 -6.17
CA PRO A 150 13.60 -16.50 -6.48
C PRO A 150 12.70 -17.00 -5.36
N TYR A 151 12.01 -16.08 -4.70
CA TYR A 151 11.06 -16.46 -3.67
C TYR A 151 10.03 -17.37 -4.35
N SER A 152 10.09 -18.67 -4.08
CA SER A 152 9.13 -19.63 -4.61
C SER A 152 7.80 -19.33 -3.93
N LEU A 153 6.85 -18.86 -4.72
CA LEU A 153 5.51 -18.63 -4.25
C LEU A 153 4.88 -20.00 -3.97
N PRO A 154 4.38 -20.28 -2.74
CA PRO A 154 3.56 -21.47 -2.55
C PRO A 154 2.31 -21.37 -3.44
N PRO A 155 1.76 -22.49 -3.94
CA PRO A 155 0.55 -22.47 -4.74
C PRO A 155 -0.59 -21.77 -3.98
N ALA A 156 -1.56 -21.21 -4.72
CA ALA A 156 -2.72 -20.60 -4.11
C ALA A 156 -3.45 -21.63 -3.23
N VAL A 157 -3.73 -21.22 -2.00
CA VAL A 157 -4.30 -22.07 -0.97
C VAL A 157 -5.80 -22.24 -1.26
N GLN A 158 -6.21 -23.45 -1.66
CA GLN A 158 -7.63 -23.70 -1.94
C GLN A 158 -8.46 -23.92 -0.68
N VAL A 159 -7.83 -24.38 0.42
CA VAL A 159 -8.43 -24.62 1.75
C VAL A 159 -7.63 -23.85 2.79
N TYR A 160 -8.29 -22.96 3.52
CA TYR A 160 -7.63 -21.98 4.38
C TYR A 160 -7.54 -22.47 5.82
N SER A 161 -6.42 -22.20 6.51
CA SER A 161 -6.32 -22.44 7.96
C SER A 161 -7.10 -21.40 8.79
N ARG A 162 -7.42 -20.26 8.19
CA ARG A 162 -8.30 -19.21 8.75
C ARG A 162 -8.84 -18.32 7.63
N PRO A 163 -9.99 -17.64 7.83
CA PRO A 163 -10.51 -16.71 6.85
C PRO A 163 -9.48 -15.65 6.42
N PRO A 164 -9.30 -15.38 5.11
CA PRO A 164 -8.43 -14.31 4.64
C PRO A 164 -9.06 -12.95 4.89
N VAL A 165 -8.22 -11.92 5.09
CA VAL A 165 -8.69 -10.53 5.11
C VAL A 165 -9.32 -10.20 3.77
N ILE A 166 -10.55 -9.68 3.79
CA ILE A 166 -11.25 -9.22 2.59
C ILE A 166 -11.03 -7.72 2.45
N THR A 167 -10.33 -7.33 1.40
CA THR A 167 -9.97 -5.93 1.08
C THR A 167 -10.86 -5.32 0.01
N SER A 168 -11.53 -6.15 -0.79
CA SER A 168 -12.41 -5.72 -1.87
C SER A 168 -13.57 -6.69 -2.09
N VAL A 169 -14.77 -6.15 -2.23
CA VAL A 169 -15.98 -6.86 -2.67
C VAL A 169 -16.64 -6.08 -3.80
N LEU A 170 -17.23 -6.77 -4.78
CA LEU A 170 -17.99 -6.17 -5.89
C LEU A 170 -19.10 -7.11 -6.33
N PHE A 171 -20.28 -6.56 -6.61
CA PHE A 171 -21.31 -7.31 -7.35
C PHE A 171 -20.98 -7.32 -8.83
N ASP A 172 -21.36 -8.39 -9.52
CA ASP A 172 -21.47 -8.35 -10.97
C ASP A 172 -22.64 -7.43 -11.41
N ARG A 173 -22.71 -7.16 -12.71
CA ARG A 173 -23.72 -6.26 -13.26
C ARG A 173 -25.16 -6.74 -13.02
N ALA A 174 -25.36 -8.06 -13.00
CA ALA A 174 -26.67 -8.66 -12.78
C ALA A 174 -27.08 -8.68 -11.29
N GLY A 175 -26.12 -8.52 -10.36
CA GLY A 175 -26.33 -8.70 -8.93
C GLY A 175 -26.48 -10.18 -8.52
N GLU A 176 -26.12 -11.10 -9.42
CA GLU A 176 -26.23 -12.55 -9.24
C GLU A 176 -24.97 -13.12 -8.59
N ASN A 177 -23.82 -12.49 -8.83
CA ASN A 177 -22.53 -12.93 -8.31
C ASN A 177 -21.84 -11.84 -7.50
N LEU A 178 -21.10 -12.26 -6.48
CA LEU A 178 -20.24 -11.41 -5.66
C LEU A 178 -18.78 -11.84 -5.84
N PHE A 179 -17.94 -10.92 -6.32
CA PHE A 179 -16.49 -11.05 -6.35
C PHE A 179 -15.93 -10.62 -5.00
N ILE A 180 -15.06 -11.45 -4.42
CA ILE A 180 -14.48 -11.26 -3.09
C ILE A 180 -12.97 -11.47 -3.18
N SER A 181 -12.17 -10.52 -2.72
CA SER A 181 -10.73 -10.69 -2.61
C SER A 181 -10.37 -11.76 -1.55
N GLY A 182 -9.53 -12.72 -1.93
CA GLY A 182 -8.91 -13.69 -1.02
C GLY A 182 -7.38 -13.53 -0.97
N TYR A 183 -6.70 -14.59 -0.53
CA TYR A 183 -5.23 -14.64 -0.58
C TYR A 183 -4.79 -15.21 -1.93
N ARG A 184 -4.22 -14.36 -2.79
CA ARG A 184 -3.77 -14.69 -4.16
C ARG A 184 -4.87 -15.04 -5.16
N GLU A 185 -6.11 -14.78 -4.81
CA GLU A 185 -7.22 -15.09 -5.67
C GLU A 185 -8.38 -14.13 -5.49
N VAL A 186 -9.20 -14.00 -6.53
CA VAL A 186 -10.57 -13.48 -6.41
C VAL A 186 -11.51 -14.68 -6.40
N LEU A 187 -12.41 -14.68 -5.43
CA LEU A 187 -13.43 -15.69 -5.23
C LEU A 187 -14.76 -15.16 -5.80
N VAL A 188 -15.52 -16.01 -6.47
CA VAL A 188 -16.88 -15.68 -6.89
C VAL A 188 -17.87 -16.56 -6.18
N HIS A 189 -18.91 -15.92 -5.67
CA HIS A 189 -20.02 -16.57 -4.99
C HIS A 189 -21.35 -16.17 -5.61
N GLY A 190 -22.24 -17.13 -5.80
CA GLY A 190 -23.62 -16.83 -6.19
C GLY A 190 -24.37 -16.21 -5.01
N VAL A 191 -24.95 -15.02 -5.21
CA VAL A 191 -25.58 -14.23 -4.14
C VAL A 191 -26.71 -14.99 -3.46
N GLU A 192 -27.56 -15.67 -4.22
CA GLU A 192 -28.68 -16.44 -3.66
C GLU A 192 -28.20 -17.60 -2.76
N ALA A 193 -27.06 -18.21 -3.08
CA ALA A 193 -26.45 -19.23 -2.22
C ALA A 193 -25.95 -18.63 -0.90
N LEU A 194 -25.37 -17.42 -0.94
CA LEU A 194 -24.96 -16.69 0.28
C LEU A 194 -26.15 -16.35 1.17
N LEU A 195 -27.24 -15.87 0.57
CA LEU A 195 -28.47 -15.52 1.29
C LEU A 195 -29.15 -16.76 1.89
N ALA A 196 -29.15 -17.89 1.17
CA ALA A 196 -29.71 -19.14 1.67
C ALA A 196 -28.91 -19.68 2.86
N ALA A 197 -27.58 -19.62 2.80
CA ALA A 197 -26.70 -20.12 3.84
C ALA A 197 -26.66 -19.21 5.08
N GLY A 198 -26.59 -17.88 4.87
CA GLY A 198 -26.28 -16.88 5.90
C GLY A 198 -27.41 -16.49 6.85
N LYS A 199 -28.54 -17.22 6.87
CA LYS A 199 -29.64 -16.95 7.81
C LYS A 199 -29.19 -17.16 9.25
N GLU A 200 -29.30 -16.12 10.09
CA GLU A 200 -28.99 -16.05 11.54
C GLU A 200 -28.58 -17.40 12.18
N LYS A 201 -27.29 -17.73 12.08
CA LYS A 201 -26.67 -18.89 12.73
C LYS A 201 -25.79 -18.43 13.88
N LYS A 202 -25.57 -19.30 14.88
CA LYS A 202 -24.64 -19.04 16.00
C LYS A 202 -23.19 -18.81 15.55
N LYS A 203 -22.81 -19.43 14.43
CA LYS A 203 -21.50 -19.27 13.77
C LYS A 203 -21.73 -19.04 12.28
N PRO A 204 -21.00 -18.11 11.64
CA PRO A 204 -21.09 -17.91 10.20
C PRO A 204 -20.79 -19.22 9.46
N PRO A 205 -21.67 -19.71 8.58
CA PRO A 205 -21.39 -20.91 7.81
C PRO A 205 -20.31 -20.65 6.76
N VAL A 206 -19.55 -21.70 6.48
CA VAL A 206 -18.63 -21.76 5.35
C VAL A 206 -19.43 -21.95 4.06
N VAL A 207 -19.13 -21.17 3.03
CA VAL A 207 -19.70 -21.30 1.69
C VAL A 207 -18.55 -21.48 0.71
N GLN A 208 -18.69 -22.43 -0.21
CA GLN A 208 -17.71 -22.69 -1.25
C GLN A 208 -17.87 -21.71 -2.42
N PRO A 209 -16.77 -21.15 -2.97
CA PRO A 209 -16.82 -20.32 -4.16
C PRO A 209 -17.19 -21.16 -5.39
N VAL A 210 -17.97 -20.57 -6.30
CA VAL A 210 -18.35 -21.20 -7.58
C VAL A 210 -17.28 -21.02 -8.66
N ARG A 211 -16.37 -20.04 -8.48
CA ARG A 211 -15.28 -19.74 -9.41
C ARG A 211 -14.14 -19.05 -8.69
N ARG A 212 -12.91 -19.20 -9.20
CA ARG A 212 -11.68 -18.63 -8.65
C ARG A 212 -10.84 -18.02 -9.76
N PHE A 213 -10.26 -16.85 -9.50
CA PHE A 213 -9.33 -16.15 -10.37
C PHE A 213 -7.98 -16.15 -9.66
N THR A 214 -7.08 -17.04 -10.04
CA THR A 214 -5.84 -17.28 -9.27
C THR A 214 -4.65 -16.56 -9.87
N GLY A 215 -4.00 -15.70 -9.08
CA GLY A 215 -2.82 -14.94 -9.49
C GLY A 215 -1.62 -15.13 -8.56
N GLU A 216 -0.52 -14.42 -8.84
CA GLU A 216 0.71 -14.54 -8.06
C GLU A 216 0.77 -13.62 -6.84
N ALA A 217 0.15 -12.44 -6.89
CA ALA A 217 0.18 -11.47 -5.80
C ALA A 217 -0.35 -12.05 -4.48
N GLU A 218 0.38 -11.84 -3.39
CA GLU A 218 -0.09 -12.19 -2.03
C GLU A 218 -1.33 -11.40 -1.62
N ARG A 219 -1.42 -10.15 -2.06
CA ARG A 219 -2.48 -9.23 -1.64
C ARG A 219 -3.18 -8.67 -2.86
N ILE A 220 -4.48 -8.91 -2.92
CA ILE A 220 -5.40 -8.09 -3.70
C ILE A 220 -5.80 -6.92 -2.79
N GLN A 221 -5.77 -5.69 -3.31
CA GLN A 221 -6.13 -4.49 -2.53
C GLN A 221 -7.41 -3.85 -3.05
N ALA A 222 -7.62 -3.86 -4.37
CA ALA A 222 -8.80 -3.31 -4.99
C ALA A 222 -9.14 -4.07 -6.26
N MET A 223 -10.43 -4.08 -6.58
CA MET A 223 -10.98 -4.60 -7.81
C MET A 223 -11.85 -3.52 -8.45
N ALA A 224 -11.99 -3.55 -9.77
CA ALA A 224 -12.95 -2.75 -10.52
C ALA A 224 -13.50 -3.58 -11.69
N LEU A 225 -14.77 -3.36 -12.06
CA LEU A 225 -15.39 -3.97 -13.24
C LEU A 225 -15.47 -2.94 -14.37
N SER A 226 -15.29 -3.39 -15.62
CA SER A 226 -15.64 -2.58 -16.78
C SER A 226 -17.14 -2.28 -16.79
N GLY A 227 -17.55 -1.19 -17.43
CA GLY A 227 -18.97 -0.78 -17.47
C GLY A 227 -19.91 -1.86 -18.03
N ASP A 228 -19.43 -2.71 -18.95
CA ASP A 228 -20.17 -3.85 -19.49
C ASP A 228 -20.09 -5.14 -18.63
N GLY A 229 -19.25 -5.14 -17.58
CA GLY A 229 -19.06 -6.26 -16.66
C GLY A 229 -18.23 -7.42 -17.23
N ARG A 230 -17.65 -7.29 -18.44
CA ARG A 230 -16.87 -8.36 -19.07
C ARG A 230 -15.46 -8.48 -18.51
N LEU A 231 -14.88 -7.37 -18.07
CA LEU A 231 -13.52 -7.32 -17.56
C LEU A 231 -13.49 -7.00 -16.07
N LEU A 232 -12.66 -7.73 -15.35
CA LEU A 232 -12.29 -7.46 -13.96
C LEU A 232 -10.83 -7.00 -13.92
N ALA A 233 -10.60 -5.77 -13.45
CA ALA A 233 -9.28 -5.27 -13.14
C ALA A 233 -8.97 -5.49 -11.65
N VAL A 234 -7.75 -5.93 -11.36
CA VAL A 234 -7.29 -6.24 -10.00
C VAL A 234 -5.99 -5.48 -9.74
N ALA A 235 -6.00 -4.57 -8.77
CA ALA A 235 -4.79 -3.98 -8.20
C ALA A 235 -4.30 -4.85 -7.05
N ALA A 236 -3.10 -5.39 -7.23
CA ALA A 236 -2.53 -6.36 -6.32
C ALA A 236 -1.03 -6.16 -6.13
N GLY A 237 -0.43 -7.03 -5.34
CA GLY A 237 1.02 -7.14 -5.25
C GLY A 237 1.48 -7.99 -4.08
N SER A 238 2.79 -7.93 -3.87
CA SER A 238 3.46 -8.50 -2.72
C SER A 238 4.16 -7.40 -1.93
N PRO A 239 3.86 -7.24 -0.62
CA PRO A 239 4.44 -6.19 0.20
C PRO A 239 5.97 -6.10 0.08
N ALA A 240 6.46 -4.90 -0.19
CA ALA A 240 7.88 -4.58 -0.37
C ALA A 240 8.60 -5.38 -1.49
N ARG A 241 7.86 -6.00 -2.41
CA ARG A 241 8.43 -6.76 -3.54
C ARG A 241 7.98 -6.21 -4.88
N PHE A 242 6.67 -6.16 -5.11
CA PHE A 242 6.11 -5.70 -6.39
C PHE A 242 4.63 -5.32 -6.24
N GLY A 243 4.16 -4.48 -7.14
CA GLY A 243 2.75 -4.28 -7.44
C GLY A 243 2.42 -4.89 -8.79
N GLU A 244 1.16 -5.20 -9.04
CA GLU A 244 0.71 -5.69 -10.33
C GLU A 244 -0.74 -5.30 -10.60
N VAL A 245 -1.04 -5.14 -11.89
CA VAL A 245 -2.39 -5.01 -12.42
C VAL A 245 -2.68 -6.27 -13.20
N GLN A 246 -3.78 -6.93 -12.86
CA GLN A 246 -4.30 -8.08 -13.61
C GLN A 246 -5.62 -7.68 -14.25
N LEU A 247 -5.84 -8.15 -15.48
CA LEU A 247 -7.09 -7.99 -16.20
C LEU A 247 -7.62 -9.38 -16.55
N TRP A 248 -8.90 -9.62 -16.26
CA TRP A 248 -9.53 -10.92 -16.37
C TRP A 248 -10.85 -10.85 -17.12
N ASP A 249 -11.13 -11.87 -17.92
CA ASP A 249 -12.49 -12.14 -18.39
C ASP A 249 -13.33 -12.70 -17.23
N THR A 250 -14.43 -12.04 -16.90
CA THR A 250 -15.28 -12.39 -15.75
C THR A 250 -16.02 -13.71 -15.94
N ARG A 251 -16.34 -14.08 -17.17
CA ARG A 251 -17.10 -15.30 -17.50
C ARG A 251 -16.20 -16.53 -17.54
N GLU A 252 -15.01 -16.40 -18.11
CA GLU A 252 -14.07 -17.50 -18.31
C GLU A 252 -13.10 -17.70 -17.14
N ALA A 253 -13.03 -16.75 -16.20
CA ALA A 253 -11.99 -16.72 -15.17
C ALA A 253 -10.56 -16.73 -15.75
N ARG A 254 -10.40 -16.13 -16.94
CA ARG A 254 -9.15 -16.19 -17.71
C ARG A 254 -8.45 -14.85 -17.68
N MET A 255 -7.17 -14.84 -17.31
CA MET A 255 -6.35 -13.64 -17.36
C MET A 255 -6.15 -13.23 -18.81
N THR A 256 -6.55 -12.01 -19.16
CA THR A 256 -6.43 -11.43 -20.51
C THR A 256 -5.26 -10.44 -20.58
N GLY A 257 -4.86 -9.87 -19.45
CA GLY A 257 -3.74 -8.94 -19.36
C GLY A 257 -3.05 -9.00 -18.00
N PHE A 258 -1.74 -8.77 -18.01
CA PHE A 258 -0.92 -8.72 -16.82
C PHE A 258 0.16 -7.66 -16.96
N ARG A 259 0.33 -6.83 -15.94
CA ARG A 259 1.45 -5.88 -15.86
C ARG A 259 1.99 -5.79 -14.44
N ARG A 260 3.28 -6.05 -14.29
CA ARG A 260 4.00 -5.81 -13.04
C ARG A 260 4.56 -4.39 -13.00
N MET A 261 4.34 -3.68 -11.91
CA MET A 261 4.82 -2.32 -11.74
C MET A 261 4.98 -1.92 -10.27
N GLY A 262 5.84 -0.93 -10.02
CA GLY A 262 6.17 -0.52 -8.66
C GLY A 262 6.99 -1.55 -7.89
N ARG A 263 7.41 -1.17 -6.68
CA ARG A 263 8.21 -2.02 -5.77
C ARG A 263 7.42 -2.51 -4.55
N ASP A 264 6.11 -2.34 -4.58
CA ASP A 264 5.17 -2.66 -3.51
C ASP A 264 3.74 -2.73 -4.08
N VAL A 265 2.77 -3.12 -3.25
CA VAL A 265 1.36 -3.27 -3.63
C VAL A 265 0.76 -2.01 -4.27
N LEU A 266 -0.10 -2.22 -5.27
CA LEU A 266 -1.03 -1.20 -5.75
C LEU A 266 -2.28 -1.22 -4.87
N TYR A 267 -2.81 -0.05 -4.50
CA TYR A 267 -3.89 0.09 -3.52
C TYR A 267 -5.27 0.31 -4.12
N SER A 268 -5.33 0.84 -5.34
CA SER A 268 -6.59 1.22 -5.98
C SER A 268 -6.46 1.10 -7.49
N VAL A 269 -7.56 0.70 -8.12
CA VAL A 269 -7.74 0.62 -9.57
C VAL A 269 -9.15 1.10 -9.91
N ASP A 270 -9.31 1.76 -11.05
CA ASP A 270 -10.61 2.13 -11.59
C ASP A 270 -10.57 2.14 -13.13
N PHE A 271 -11.70 1.86 -13.77
CA PHE A 271 -11.85 1.94 -15.23
C PHE A 271 -12.27 3.34 -15.64
N SER A 272 -11.81 3.78 -16.82
CA SER A 272 -12.47 4.90 -17.48
C SER A 272 -13.90 4.50 -17.88
N PRO A 273 -14.86 5.44 -17.95
CA PRO A 273 -16.26 5.11 -18.26
C PRO A 273 -16.49 4.39 -19.59
N ASP A 274 -15.61 4.61 -20.56
CA ASP A 274 -15.60 3.91 -21.86
C ASP A 274 -14.96 2.51 -21.82
N GLY A 275 -14.35 2.12 -20.70
CA GLY A 275 -13.63 0.86 -20.52
C GLY A 275 -12.30 0.77 -21.26
N GLY A 276 -11.84 1.84 -21.92
CA GLY A 276 -10.61 1.85 -22.72
C GLY A 276 -9.32 2.03 -21.90
N ARG A 277 -9.44 2.49 -20.66
CA ARG A 277 -8.30 2.81 -19.78
C ARG A 277 -8.53 2.35 -18.35
N LEU A 278 -7.42 2.19 -17.65
CA LEU A 278 -7.34 1.97 -16.21
C LEU A 278 -6.50 3.06 -15.56
N VAL A 279 -6.88 3.48 -14.36
CA VAL A 279 -6.01 4.27 -13.48
C VAL A 279 -5.66 3.42 -12.27
N VAL A 280 -4.39 3.43 -11.87
CA VAL A 280 -3.92 2.73 -10.66
C VAL A 280 -3.08 3.64 -9.78
N GLY A 281 -3.20 3.44 -8.47
CA GLY A 281 -2.44 4.16 -7.44
C GLY A 281 -1.66 3.20 -6.53
N GLY A 282 -0.46 3.59 -6.12
CA GLY A 282 0.39 2.77 -5.28
C GLY A 282 1.38 3.54 -4.42
N THR A 283 2.43 2.83 -3.97
CA THR A 283 3.42 3.36 -3.02
C THR A 283 4.47 4.31 -3.62
N ASP A 284 4.57 4.37 -4.95
CA ASP A 284 5.57 5.20 -5.64
C ASP A 284 5.15 6.67 -5.80
N ARG A 285 4.06 7.05 -5.11
CA ARG A 285 3.54 8.43 -5.02
C ARG A 285 2.95 8.93 -6.34
N SER A 286 2.86 8.04 -7.32
CA SER A 286 2.33 8.31 -8.64
C SER A 286 0.99 7.62 -8.82
N LEU A 287 0.24 8.13 -9.78
CA LEU A 287 -0.85 7.44 -10.41
C LEU A 287 -0.45 7.12 -11.85
N HIS A 288 -0.88 5.96 -12.34
CA HIS A 288 -0.53 5.47 -13.66
C HIS A 288 -1.79 5.19 -14.45
N VAL A 289 -1.81 5.64 -15.69
CA VAL A 289 -2.90 5.35 -16.61
C VAL A 289 -2.43 4.36 -17.66
N LEU A 290 -3.16 3.27 -17.78
CA LEU A 290 -2.90 2.16 -18.69
C LEU A 290 -4.03 2.06 -19.71
N GLY A 291 -3.74 1.67 -20.95
CA GLY A 291 -4.76 1.17 -21.87
C GLY A 291 -5.26 -0.21 -21.41
N THR A 292 -6.51 -0.57 -21.69
CA THR A 292 -7.02 -1.92 -21.34
C THR A 292 -6.59 -3.00 -22.31
N ASP A 293 -6.28 -2.62 -23.55
CA ASP A 293 -5.61 -3.49 -24.51
C ASP A 293 -4.10 -3.57 -24.19
N GLY A 294 -3.61 -4.77 -23.88
CA GLY A 294 -2.19 -5.01 -23.54
C GLY A 294 -1.67 -4.37 -22.24
N LEU A 295 -2.50 -3.66 -21.48
CA LEU A 295 -2.09 -2.90 -20.29
C LEU A 295 -0.97 -1.89 -20.56
N GLU A 296 -0.89 -1.31 -21.76
CA GLU A 296 0.19 -0.37 -22.11
C GLU A 296 0.16 0.91 -21.27
N LEU A 297 1.31 1.34 -20.75
CA LEU A 297 1.42 2.57 -19.95
C LEU A 297 1.30 3.78 -20.86
N GLN A 298 0.21 4.53 -20.69
CA GLN A 298 -0.01 5.78 -21.43
C GLN A 298 0.78 6.92 -20.78
N TYR A 299 0.63 7.10 -19.47
CA TYR A 299 1.41 8.06 -18.70
C TYR A 299 1.45 7.74 -17.20
N SER A 300 2.37 8.41 -16.50
CA SER A 300 2.45 8.42 -15.03
C SER A 300 2.48 9.86 -14.52
N ALA A 301 1.79 10.14 -13.43
CA ALA A 301 1.76 11.46 -12.80
C ALA A 301 2.19 11.37 -11.33
N GLU A 302 3.41 11.82 -11.02
CA GLU A 302 3.92 11.94 -9.65
C GLU A 302 3.32 13.19 -8.99
N VAL A 303 2.11 13.05 -8.46
CA VAL A 303 1.42 14.17 -7.82
C VAL A 303 1.39 14.09 -6.30
N HIS A 304 1.56 12.91 -5.69
CA HIS A 304 1.58 12.77 -4.24
C HIS A 304 2.99 12.83 -3.64
N SER A 305 3.07 13.23 -2.36
CA SER A 305 4.34 13.24 -1.62
C SER A 305 4.58 11.96 -0.81
N ASP A 306 3.56 11.12 -0.70
CA ASP A 306 3.46 9.81 -0.06
C ASP A 306 2.49 8.91 -0.86
N TRP A 307 2.13 7.72 -0.38
CA TRP A 307 1.35 6.71 -1.11
C TRP A 307 0.01 7.23 -1.64
N VAL A 308 -0.33 6.82 -2.87
CA VAL A 308 -1.66 7.02 -3.47
C VAL A 308 -2.54 5.85 -3.05
N LEU A 309 -3.59 6.14 -2.28
CA LEU A 309 -4.45 5.14 -1.64
C LEU A 309 -5.79 4.96 -2.36
N GLY A 310 -6.23 5.97 -3.10
CA GLY A 310 -7.46 5.93 -3.88
C GLY A 310 -7.29 6.70 -5.19
N VAL A 311 -7.85 6.15 -6.26
CA VAL A 311 -7.95 6.77 -7.58
C VAL A 311 -9.34 6.51 -8.15
N THR A 312 -9.86 7.45 -8.94
CA THR A 312 -11.12 7.25 -9.70
C THR A 312 -11.18 8.15 -10.93
N PHE A 313 -11.80 7.65 -12.01
CA PHE A 313 -12.20 8.48 -13.15
C PHE A 313 -13.51 9.20 -12.86
N CYS A 314 -13.62 10.44 -13.31
CA CYS A 314 -14.84 11.25 -13.12
C CYS A 314 -15.15 12.11 -14.35
N SER A 315 -16.35 12.73 -14.33
CA SER A 315 -16.82 13.64 -15.38
C SER A 315 -16.79 12.99 -16.77
N GLY A 316 -17.29 11.75 -16.86
CA GLY A 316 -17.30 10.99 -18.11
C GLY A 316 -15.90 10.64 -18.64
N GLY A 317 -14.91 10.52 -17.75
CA GLY A 317 -13.53 10.16 -18.10
C GLY A 317 -12.63 11.34 -18.49
N LYS A 318 -13.09 12.58 -18.25
CA LYS A 318 -12.32 13.81 -18.50
C LYS A 318 -11.38 14.19 -17.36
N LYS A 319 -11.71 13.78 -16.12
CA LYS A 319 -10.94 14.09 -14.92
C LYS A 319 -10.57 12.82 -14.17
N LEU A 320 -9.47 12.88 -13.44
CA LEU A 320 -9.05 11.90 -12.46
C LEU A 320 -9.02 12.56 -11.09
N LEU A 321 -9.53 11.87 -10.08
CA LEU A 321 -9.31 12.24 -8.69
C LEU A 321 -8.44 11.19 -8.01
N SER A 322 -7.54 11.66 -7.15
CA SER A 322 -6.68 10.80 -6.35
C SER A 322 -6.61 11.29 -4.90
N CYS A 323 -6.40 10.35 -3.98
CA CYS A 323 -6.18 10.66 -2.58
C CYS A 323 -5.03 9.81 -2.01
N GLY A 324 -4.43 10.28 -0.91
CA GLY A 324 -3.23 9.60 -0.40
C GLY A 324 -2.92 9.80 1.07
N ARG A 325 -1.86 9.09 1.48
CA ARG A 325 -1.27 9.16 2.82
C ARG A 325 -0.68 10.53 3.13
N ASP A 326 -0.38 11.32 2.10
CA ASP A 326 0.00 12.72 2.23
C ASP A 326 -1.17 13.65 2.61
N ARG A 327 -2.35 13.07 2.85
CA ARG A 327 -3.54 13.71 3.39
C ARG A 327 -4.25 14.62 2.40
N THR A 328 -3.90 14.52 1.12
CA THR A 328 -4.45 15.40 0.09
C THR A 328 -5.44 14.67 -0.82
N ILE A 329 -6.31 15.45 -1.45
CA ILE A 329 -7.09 15.04 -2.63
C ILE A 329 -6.63 15.90 -3.80
N ARG A 330 -6.34 15.29 -4.93
CA ARG A 330 -5.88 15.98 -6.14
C ARG A 330 -6.78 15.68 -7.32
N ALA A 331 -7.02 16.70 -8.12
CA ALA A 331 -7.74 16.63 -9.37
C ALA A 331 -6.80 16.84 -10.54
N LEU A 332 -6.89 15.97 -11.54
CA LEU A 332 -6.02 15.96 -12.71
C LEU A 332 -6.86 15.87 -13.99
N ALA A 333 -6.31 16.39 -15.08
CA ALA A 333 -6.82 16.10 -16.41
C ALA A 333 -6.54 14.63 -16.75
N ALA A 334 -7.56 13.90 -17.18
CA ALA A 334 -7.43 12.48 -17.50
C ALA A 334 -6.70 12.22 -18.83
N GLY A 335 -6.48 13.23 -19.66
CA GLY A 335 -5.80 13.09 -20.96
C GLY A 335 -4.28 12.97 -20.82
N ASP A 336 -3.69 13.74 -19.92
CA ASP A 336 -2.23 13.91 -19.81
C ASP A 336 -1.71 13.83 -18.36
N GLY A 337 -2.60 13.68 -17.37
CA GLY A 337 -2.22 13.64 -15.97
C GLY A 337 -1.80 14.99 -15.39
N LYS A 338 -2.09 16.11 -16.06
CA LYS A 338 -1.76 17.44 -15.54
C LYS A 338 -2.58 17.73 -14.28
N LEU A 339 -1.92 18.14 -13.20
CA LEU A 339 -2.57 18.60 -11.98
C LEU A 339 -3.41 19.85 -12.28
N LEU A 340 -4.71 19.76 -12.03
CA LEU A 340 -5.64 20.87 -12.13
C LEU A 340 -5.74 21.62 -10.79
N LYS A 341 -5.93 20.88 -9.69
CA LYS A 341 -6.10 21.46 -8.36
C LYS A 341 -5.84 20.43 -7.25
N THR A 342 -5.25 20.88 -6.15
CA THR A 342 -5.34 20.18 -4.86
C THR A 342 -6.63 20.63 -4.17
N LEU A 343 -7.61 19.73 -4.04
CA LEU A 343 -8.96 20.09 -3.55
C LEU A 343 -8.96 20.40 -2.05
N ALA A 344 -8.22 19.61 -1.28
CA ALA A 344 -8.17 19.74 0.17
C ALA A 344 -6.94 19.03 0.74
N THR A 345 -6.57 19.44 1.95
CA THR A 345 -5.61 18.77 2.81
C THR A 345 -6.28 18.47 4.15
N PHE A 346 -6.32 17.19 4.51
CA PHE A 346 -6.94 16.69 5.74
C PHE A 346 -5.91 16.58 6.87
N ASP A 347 -6.40 16.46 8.10
CA ASP A 347 -5.60 16.18 9.30
C ASP A 347 -5.47 14.66 9.54
N GLY A 348 -5.15 13.92 8.48
CA GLY A 348 -5.05 12.45 8.48
C GLY A 348 -5.04 11.91 7.05
N ALA A 349 -4.59 10.68 6.84
CA ALA A 349 -4.56 10.09 5.51
C ALA A 349 -5.97 10.02 4.91
N VAL A 350 -6.08 10.30 3.60
CA VAL A 350 -7.33 10.12 2.85
C VAL A 350 -7.23 8.78 2.14
N THR A 351 -8.06 7.83 2.54
CA THR A 351 -7.97 6.42 2.16
C THR A 351 -8.90 6.08 1.00
N ARG A 352 -9.95 6.87 0.78
CA ARG A 352 -10.95 6.65 -0.27
C ARG A 352 -11.28 7.95 -0.99
N VAL A 353 -11.35 7.83 -2.31
CA VAL A 353 -12.01 8.78 -3.21
C VAL A 353 -12.90 7.97 -4.16
N VAL A 354 -14.18 8.30 -4.26
CA VAL A 354 -15.17 7.51 -5.01
C VAL A 354 -16.11 8.44 -5.75
N GLU A 355 -16.27 8.25 -7.06
CA GLU A 355 -17.26 8.96 -7.87
C GLU A 355 -18.68 8.59 -7.45
N ARG A 356 -19.58 9.58 -7.47
CA ARG A 356 -21.01 9.37 -7.39
C ARG A 356 -21.58 9.12 -8.81
N PRO A 357 -22.08 7.93 -9.13
CA PRO A 357 -22.51 7.59 -10.49
C PRO A 357 -23.59 8.54 -11.05
N GLY A 358 -23.35 9.10 -12.23
CA GLY A 358 -24.30 10.02 -12.89
C GLY A 358 -24.26 11.47 -12.36
N PHE A 359 -23.40 11.75 -11.39
CA PHE A 359 -23.21 13.09 -10.85
C PHE A 359 -21.73 13.47 -10.99
N ALA A 360 -21.44 14.74 -11.32
CA ALA A 360 -20.07 15.25 -11.30
C ALA A 360 -19.62 15.51 -9.85
N GLN A 361 -19.67 14.49 -8.99
CA GLN A 361 -19.38 14.56 -7.56
C GLN A 361 -18.49 13.40 -7.13
N VAL A 362 -17.62 13.66 -6.16
CA VAL A 362 -16.83 12.63 -5.50
C VAL A 362 -16.96 12.73 -4.00
N LEU A 363 -16.98 11.58 -3.34
CA LEU A 363 -16.74 11.50 -1.91
C LEU A 363 -15.23 11.35 -1.66
N ALA A 364 -14.71 12.00 -0.63
CA ALA A 364 -13.45 11.63 -0.02
C ALA A 364 -13.60 11.35 1.49
N ALA A 365 -12.87 10.34 1.97
CA ALA A 365 -12.90 9.91 3.37
C ALA A 365 -11.57 9.28 3.81
N GLY A 366 -11.34 9.21 5.13
CA GLY A 366 -10.11 8.64 5.66
C GLY A 366 -9.99 8.68 7.19
N GLU A 367 -8.76 8.79 7.68
CA GLU A 367 -8.40 8.66 9.10
C GLU A 367 -9.04 9.71 10.00
N LYS A 368 -9.33 10.91 9.47
CA LYS A 368 -9.93 12.00 10.24
C LYS A 368 -11.45 11.82 10.49
N MET A 369 -12.06 10.78 9.93
CA MET A 369 -13.47 10.43 10.18
C MET A 369 -14.49 11.50 9.74
N GLU A 370 -14.08 12.46 8.91
CA GLU A 370 -14.92 13.53 8.37
C GLU A 370 -15.08 13.37 6.85
N PRO A 371 -16.01 12.54 6.37
CA PRO A 371 -16.22 12.37 4.94
C PRO A 371 -16.79 13.65 4.32
N ARG A 372 -16.38 13.97 3.10
CA ARG A 372 -16.82 15.18 2.39
C ARG A 372 -17.12 14.87 0.94
N ILE A 373 -18.12 15.55 0.40
CA ILE A 373 -18.47 15.48 -1.04
C ILE A 373 -17.98 16.76 -1.70
N TYR A 374 -17.32 16.59 -2.84
CA TYR A 374 -16.80 17.65 -3.70
C TYR A 374 -17.52 17.63 -5.03
N ASP A 375 -17.79 18.83 -5.55
CA ASP A 375 -18.15 19.05 -6.95
C ASP A 375 -16.90 18.93 -7.82
N VAL A 376 -16.95 18.07 -8.82
CA VAL A 376 -15.83 17.78 -9.73
C VAL A 376 -15.70 18.85 -10.80
N GLU A 377 -16.77 19.56 -11.15
CA GLU A 377 -16.68 20.62 -12.16
C GLU A 377 -16.05 21.90 -11.61
N GLY A 378 -16.60 22.43 -10.52
CA GLY A 378 -16.06 23.59 -9.81
C GLY A 378 -14.89 23.29 -8.88
N LEU A 379 -14.54 22.00 -8.69
CA LEU A 379 -13.41 21.56 -7.87
C LEU A 379 -13.45 22.18 -6.45
N ARG A 380 -14.61 22.04 -5.80
CA ARG A 380 -14.89 22.65 -4.48
C ARG A 380 -15.68 21.70 -3.60
N GLU A 381 -15.49 21.83 -2.29
CA GLU A 381 -16.33 21.14 -1.31
C GLU A 381 -17.78 21.64 -1.44
N ILE A 382 -18.74 20.72 -1.42
CA ILE A 382 -20.17 21.05 -1.45
C ILE A 382 -20.93 20.48 -0.27
N ARG A 383 -20.39 19.46 0.41
CA ARG A 383 -21.08 18.84 1.54
C ARG A 383 -20.11 18.21 2.52
N LYS A 384 -20.42 18.34 3.81
CA LYS A 384 -19.85 17.53 4.88
C LYS A 384 -20.84 16.44 5.26
N ILE A 385 -20.33 15.22 5.42
CA ILE A 385 -21.10 14.11 5.99
C ILE A 385 -20.82 14.08 7.49
N GLU A 386 -21.79 13.58 8.25
CA GLU A 386 -21.66 13.37 9.69
C GLU A 386 -20.32 12.68 10.03
N MET A 387 -19.70 13.07 11.15
CA MET A 387 -18.49 12.45 11.66
C MET A 387 -18.71 10.95 11.90
N GLN A 388 -17.78 10.14 11.40
CA GLN A 388 -17.81 8.69 11.52
C GLN A 388 -17.25 8.25 12.89
N PRO A 389 -17.68 7.08 13.40
CA PRO A 389 -17.26 6.58 14.72
C PRO A 389 -15.81 6.09 14.76
N GLY A 390 -15.15 5.97 13.60
CA GLY A 390 -13.77 5.55 13.44
C GLY A 390 -13.22 5.93 12.07
N PRO A 391 -11.90 5.81 11.84
CA PRO A 391 -11.27 5.91 10.53
C PRO A 391 -12.08 5.20 9.44
N VAL A 392 -12.34 5.91 8.35
CA VAL A 392 -13.10 5.37 7.22
C VAL A 392 -12.14 4.65 6.29
N PHE A 393 -12.46 3.40 5.97
CA PHE A 393 -11.70 2.59 5.01
C PHE A 393 -12.55 2.12 3.84
N ALA A 394 -13.87 2.29 3.87
CA ALA A 394 -14.74 1.84 2.80
C ALA A 394 -15.84 2.87 2.54
N ALA A 395 -16.13 3.07 1.26
CA ALA A 395 -17.19 3.94 0.80
C ALA A 395 -17.76 3.39 -0.52
N ALA A 396 -19.08 3.47 -0.69
CA ALA A 396 -19.75 3.10 -1.93
C ALA A 396 -21.00 3.95 -2.15
N PHE A 397 -21.24 4.38 -3.39
CA PHE A 397 -22.53 4.93 -3.80
C PHE A 397 -23.40 3.82 -4.40
N SER A 398 -24.73 3.95 -4.27
CA SER A 398 -25.67 3.14 -5.06
C SER A 398 -25.56 3.48 -6.55
N ALA A 399 -26.00 2.57 -7.42
CA ALA A 399 -25.92 2.74 -8.87
C ALA A 399 -26.71 3.96 -9.39
N ASP A 400 -27.79 4.35 -8.71
CA ASP A 400 -28.55 5.58 -8.98
C ASP A 400 -27.94 6.85 -8.35
N GLY A 401 -26.83 6.69 -7.63
CA GLY A 401 -26.12 7.74 -6.92
C GLY A 401 -26.86 8.32 -5.71
N LYS A 402 -28.05 7.83 -5.32
CA LYS A 402 -28.87 8.47 -4.27
C LYS A 402 -28.47 8.08 -2.85
N ARG A 403 -27.86 6.91 -2.67
CA ARG A 403 -27.41 6.40 -1.37
C ARG A 403 -25.89 6.35 -1.33
N LEU A 404 -25.36 6.64 -0.14
CA LEU A 404 -23.96 6.50 0.20
C LEU A 404 -23.84 5.57 1.40
N ALA A 405 -22.94 4.60 1.35
CA ALA A 405 -22.55 3.78 2.50
C ALA A 405 -21.10 4.06 2.90
N LEU A 406 -20.84 4.08 4.20
CA LEU A 406 -19.54 4.33 4.80
C LEU A 406 -19.26 3.31 5.90
N ALA A 407 -18.03 2.81 5.96
CA ALA A 407 -17.57 1.92 7.02
C ALA A 407 -16.06 2.01 7.23
N GLY A 408 -15.57 1.44 8.32
CA GLY A 408 -14.16 1.49 8.65
C GLY A 408 -13.80 0.75 9.93
N SER A 409 -12.93 1.33 10.76
CA SER A 409 -12.33 0.64 11.91
C SER A 409 -13.27 0.43 13.10
N ALA A 410 -14.43 1.07 13.12
CA ALA A 410 -15.39 0.97 14.23
C ALA A 410 -16.30 -0.28 14.15
N GLY A 411 -16.28 -1.03 13.04
CA GLY A 411 -17.21 -2.16 12.82
C GLY A 411 -18.68 -1.74 12.66
N GLU A 412 -18.93 -0.43 12.52
CA GLU A 412 -20.24 0.14 12.24
C GLU A 412 -20.27 0.60 10.77
N LEU A 413 -21.35 0.26 10.07
CA LEU A 413 -21.65 0.72 8.73
C LEU A 413 -22.79 1.75 8.80
N ARG A 414 -22.60 2.92 8.21
CA ARG A 414 -23.66 3.95 8.14
C ARG A 414 -24.06 4.23 6.70
N THR A 415 -25.36 4.42 6.48
CA THR A 415 -25.89 4.82 5.17
C THR A 415 -26.45 6.24 5.22
N TYR A 416 -26.41 6.92 4.08
CA TYR A 416 -26.75 8.34 3.94
C TYR A 416 -27.51 8.58 2.64
N GLU A 417 -28.40 9.58 2.66
CA GLU A 417 -28.89 10.19 1.43
C GLU A 417 -27.79 11.10 0.86
N ALA A 418 -27.35 10.83 -0.37
CA ALA A 418 -26.22 11.53 -0.98
C ALA A 418 -26.51 13.03 -1.20
N ASP A 419 -27.76 13.37 -1.53
CA ASP A 419 -28.18 14.74 -1.84
C ASP A 419 -28.32 15.65 -0.63
N THR A 420 -28.51 15.10 0.57
CA THR A 420 -28.63 15.91 1.79
C THR A 420 -27.49 15.66 2.76
N GLY A 421 -26.86 14.49 2.71
CA GLY A 421 -25.91 14.01 3.72
C GLY A 421 -26.60 13.53 5.00
N LYS A 422 -27.93 13.39 4.99
CA LYS A 422 -28.69 12.90 6.13
C LYS A 422 -28.46 11.40 6.31
N ARG A 423 -28.11 10.98 7.53
CA ARG A 423 -27.99 9.57 7.89
C ARG A 423 -29.35 8.88 7.76
N LEU A 424 -29.39 7.76 7.05
CA LEU A 424 -30.56 6.91 6.85
C LEU A 424 -30.57 5.77 7.86
N SER A 425 -29.46 5.05 8.00
CA SER A 425 -29.36 3.91 8.92
C SER A 425 -27.94 3.72 9.48
N SER A 426 -27.87 2.93 10.54
CA SER A 426 -26.64 2.36 11.09
C SER A 426 -26.83 0.84 11.19
N LEU A 427 -25.92 0.09 10.57
CA LEU A 427 -25.96 -1.35 10.44
C LEU A 427 -24.73 -1.94 11.14
N SER A 428 -24.95 -2.89 12.05
CA SER A 428 -23.85 -3.60 12.71
C SER A 428 -23.32 -4.72 11.83
N SER A 429 -22.02 -4.69 11.53
CA SER A 429 -21.31 -5.70 10.75
C SER A 429 -20.43 -6.62 11.61
N GLY A 430 -20.71 -6.73 12.91
CA GLY A 430 -19.90 -7.53 13.83
C GLY A 430 -18.58 -6.85 14.27
N PRO A 431 -17.75 -7.55 15.06
CA PRO A 431 -16.48 -7.01 15.54
C PRO A 431 -15.45 -7.04 14.40
N GLY A 432 -14.87 -5.89 14.03
CA GLY A 432 -13.76 -5.86 13.09
C GLY A 432 -13.77 -4.66 12.14
N TRP A 433 -12.66 -4.47 11.42
CA TRP A 433 -12.52 -3.38 10.46
C TRP A 433 -13.13 -3.78 9.11
N ILE A 434 -13.96 -2.91 8.54
CA ILE A 434 -14.53 -3.08 7.20
C ILE A 434 -13.64 -2.32 6.20
N TYR A 435 -13.16 -3.01 5.18
CA TYR A 435 -12.26 -2.45 4.16
C TYR A 435 -12.94 -2.20 2.81
N SER A 436 -14.08 -2.84 2.57
CA SER A 436 -14.82 -2.72 1.32
C SER A 436 -16.33 -2.80 1.51
N LEU A 437 -17.03 -2.04 0.66
CA LEU A 437 -18.48 -1.98 0.55
C LEU A 437 -18.84 -2.02 -0.94
N ALA A 438 -19.94 -2.69 -1.28
CA ALA A 438 -20.50 -2.65 -2.63
C ALA A 438 -22.03 -2.68 -2.57
N PHE A 439 -22.68 -1.76 -3.27
CA PHE A 439 -24.11 -1.88 -3.59
C PHE A 439 -24.29 -2.79 -4.80
N ASP A 440 -25.40 -3.51 -4.84
CA ASP A 440 -25.85 -4.15 -6.08
C ASP A 440 -26.41 -3.11 -7.07
N ALA A 441 -26.67 -3.53 -8.30
CA ALA A 441 -27.21 -2.66 -9.34
C ALA A 441 -28.58 -2.06 -8.97
N SER A 442 -29.37 -2.74 -8.13
CA SER A 442 -30.65 -2.21 -7.65
C SER A 442 -30.52 -1.16 -6.54
N GLY A 443 -29.38 -1.09 -5.86
CA GLY A 443 -29.16 -0.24 -4.68
C GLY A 443 -29.88 -0.72 -3.41
N LYS A 444 -30.48 -1.92 -3.45
CA LYS A 444 -31.23 -2.50 -2.33
C LYS A 444 -30.40 -3.47 -1.52
N ARG A 445 -29.36 -4.08 -2.10
CA ARG A 445 -28.44 -4.96 -1.41
C ARG A 445 -27.11 -4.25 -1.20
N LEU A 446 -26.53 -4.43 -0.02
CA LEU A 446 -25.17 -3.97 0.29
C LEU A 446 -24.37 -5.15 0.81
N ALA A 447 -23.18 -5.36 0.25
CA ALA A 447 -22.19 -6.31 0.74
C ALA A 447 -21.05 -5.57 1.43
N ALA A 448 -20.48 -6.18 2.47
CA ALA A 448 -19.29 -5.69 3.16
C ALA A 448 -18.30 -6.83 3.43
N GLY A 449 -17.01 -6.50 3.43
CA GLY A 449 -15.92 -7.42 3.77
C GLY A 449 -14.80 -6.71 4.51
N GLY A 450 -14.09 -7.45 5.36
CA GLY A 450 -13.13 -6.86 6.29
C GLY A 450 -12.09 -7.80 6.88
N TYR A 451 -11.53 -7.38 8.01
CA TYR A 451 -10.40 -8.02 8.68
C TYR A 451 -10.65 -9.46 9.13
N GLU A 452 -11.85 -9.77 9.60
CA GLU A 452 -12.22 -11.12 10.08
C GLU A 452 -12.48 -12.13 8.96
N GLY A 453 -12.48 -11.69 7.69
CA GLY A 453 -12.75 -12.56 6.54
C GLY A 453 -14.20 -13.03 6.40
N THR A 454 -15.12 -12.46 7.18
CA THR A 454 -16.56 -12.66 7.02
C THR A 454 -17.14 -11.69 5.99
N VAL A 455 -18.05 -12.17 5.15
CA VAL A 455 -18.88 -11.34 4.27
C VAL A 455 -20.23 -11.13 4.94
N TYR A 456 -20.66 -9.88 4.96
CA TYR A 456 -21.95 -9.46 5.48
C TYR A 456 -22.81 -8.88 4.35
N MET A 457 -24.11 -9.18 4.37
CA MET A 457 -25.07 -8.60 3.43
C MET A 457 -26.27 -8.03 4.16
N TRP A 458 -26.80 -6.93 3.64
CA TRP A 458 -28.03 -6.31 4.13
C TRP A 458 -29.00 -6.01 3.01
N ASP A 459 -30.28 -6.11 3.36
CA ASP A 459 -31.33 -5.39 2.66
C ASP A 459 -31.41 -3.97 3.23
N ILE A 460 -31.22 -2.97 2.36
CA ILE A 460 -31.03 -1.58 2.77
C ILE A 460 -32.35 -0.89 3.09
N ASP A 461 -33.44 -1.32 2.48
CA ASP A 461 -34.76 -0.73 2.72
C ASP A 461 -35.30 -1.12 4.10
N SER A 462 -35.09 -2.38 4.50
CA SER A 462 -35.46 -2.88 5.84
C SER A 462 -34.37 -2.66 6.90
N GLY A 463 -33.11 -2.45 6.49
CA GLY A 463 -31.95 -2.43 7.38
C GLY A 463 -31.59 -3.79 7.97
N ARG A 464 -32.20 -4.89 7.48
CA ARG A 464 -31.99 -6.23 8.02
C ARG A 464 -30.71 -6.85 7.44
N LYS A 465 -29.89 -7.44 8.32
CA LYS A 465 -28.78 -8.31 7.90
C LYS A 465 -29.35 -9.60 7.30
N THR A 466 -29.05 -9.85 6.03
CA THR A 466 -29.59 -10.98 5.26
C THR A 466 -28.61 -12.13 5.12
N ALA A 467 -27.30 -11.88 5.23
CA ALA A 467 -26.29 -12.92 5.29
C ALA A 467 -25.09 -12.51 6.15
N GLU A 468 -24.48 -13.52 6.77
CA GLU A 468 -23.19 -13.47 7.46
C GLU A 468 -22.48 -14.81 7.22
N ILE A 469 -21.37 -14.83 6.48
CA ILE A 469 -20.74 -16.06 5.98
C ILE A 469 -19.21 -16.00 5.95
N ILE A 470 -18.56 -17.16 5.97
CA ILE A 470 -17.14 -17.30 5.63
C ILE A 470 -17.06 -17.78 4.16
N PRO A 471 -16.48 -16.99 3.23
CA PRO A 471 -16.55 -17.26 1.79
C PRO A 471 -15.46 -18.21 1.28
N VAL A 472 -14.82 -18.97 2.19
CA VAL A 472 -13.74 -19.91 1.85
C VAL A 472 -13.86 -21.20 2.66
N PRO A 473 -13.49 -22.36 2.08
CA PRO A 473 -13.31 -23.59 2.84
C PRO A 473 -12.22 -23.44 3.91
N LEU A 474 -12.47 -24.02 5.09
CA LEU A 474 -11.54 -24.03 6.20
C LEU A 474 -11.05 -25.45 6.52
N GLU A 475 -9.80 -25.57 6.93
CA GLU A 475 -9.25 -26.83 7.44
C GLU A 475 -10.07 -27.33 8.64
N GLY A 476 -10.48 -28.60 8.64
CA GLY A 476 -11.21 -29.21 9.75
C GLY A 476 -12.70 -28.85 9.82
N GLU A 477 -13.23 -28.11 8.84
CA GLU A 477 -14.69 -27.94 8.65
C GLU A 477 -15.11 -28.71 7.39
N GLU A 478 -15.56 -29.96 7.58
CA GLU A 478 -16.22 -30.72 6.53
C GLU A 478 -17.65 -30.18 6.33
N ASN A 479 -18.03 -29.95 5.06
CA ASN A 479 -19.29 -29.32 4.63
C ASN A 479 -20.55 -30.00 5.17
#